data_AF-A0A849QKE8-F1
#
_entry.id   AF-A0A849QKE8-F1
#
_cell.length_a   1.000
_cell.length_b   1.000
_cell.length_c   1.000
_cell.angle_alpha   90.00
_cell.angle_beta   90.00
_cell.angle_gamma   90.00
#
_symmetry.space_group_name_H-M   'P 1'
#
loop_
_entity.id
_entity.type
_entity.pdbx_description
1 polymer ?
#
loop_
_entity_poly.entity_id
_entity_poly.type
_entity_poly.pdbx_seq_one_letter_code
_entity_poly.pdbx_strand_id
1 'polypeptide(L)'
;MNIVIKIIKPMIIANVFRYPLKKTVLEVNSQKMIDIINSGSDEYSMETSNAIWIKKDYLLTIKYVSNAGAYYYGAIIPLDFVDEPEASRNSINNWAEKKTNGKITDLISENVINHDTLLVITNTIYFNGTWEHKF
;
A
#
# COMPACT_ATOMS: atom_id res chain seq x y z
N MET A 1 19.44 17.58 16.49
CA MET A 1 18.07 17.30 16.97
C MET A 1 17.81 15.83 16.71
N ASN A 2 17.80 15.01 17.76
CA ASN A 2 17.78 13.56 17.66
C ASN A 2 16.39 13.06 17.24
N ILE A 3 16.24 12.67 15.97
CA ILE A 3 15.06 11.95 15.51
C ILE A 3 15.15 10.53 16.07
N VAL A 4 14.49 10.31 17.20
CA VAL A 4 14.22 8.97 17.70
C VAL A 4 13.22 8.33 16.74
N ILE A 5 13.70 7.52 15.80
CA ILE A 5 12.86 6.54 15.10
C ILE A 5 12.36 5.60 16.19
N LYS A 6 11.18 5.89 16.72
CA LYS A 6 10.50 5.07 17.71
C LYS A 6 10.05 3.81 16.97
N ILE A 7 10.93 2.81 16.91
CA ILE A 7 10.63 1.49 16.35
C ILE A 7 9.41 0.98 17.12
N ILE A 8 8.23 1.06 16.49
CA ILE A 8 7.00 0.54 17.07
C ILE A 8 7.22 -0.96 17.18
N LYS A 9 7.24 -1.47 18.42
CA LYS A 9 7.44 -2.89 18.66
C LYS A 9 6.36 -3.68 17.91
N PRO A 10 6.69 -4.74 17.15
CA PRO A 10 5.72 -5.50 16.35
C PRO A 10 4.47 -5.94 17.13
N MET A 11 4.64 -6.23 18.42
CA MET A 11 3.57 -6.62 19.33
C MET A 11 2.53 -5.52 19.59
N ILE A 12 2.92 -4.24 19.54
CA ILE A 12 1.97 -3.12 19.69
C ILE A 12 1.07 -3.06 18.45
N ILE A 13 1.63 -3.13 17.25
CA ILE A 13 0.86 -3.14 16.00
C ILE A 13 -0.10 -4.33 15.98
N ALA A 14 0.41 -5.53 16.29
CA ALA A 14 -0.43 -6.72 16.29
C ALA A 14 -1.60 -6.61 17.28
N ASN A 15 -1.37 -6.04 18.46
CA ASN A 15 -2.44 -5.86 19.45
C ASN A 15 -3.46 -4.80 19.03
N VAL A 16 -3.01 -3.67 18.47
CA VAL A 16 -3.88 -2.57 18.02
C VAL A 16 -4.76 -3.01 16.86
N PHE A 17 -4.17 -3.65 15.85
CA PHE A 17 -4.89 -4.12 14.66
C PHE A 17 -5.50 -5.51 14.81
N ARG A 18 -5.38 -6.12 16.00
CA ARG A 18 -5.85 -7.49 16.31
C ARG A 18 -5.28 -8.54 15.35
N TYR A 19 -4.05 -8.35 14.88
CA TYR A 19 -3.38 -9.32 14.03
C TYR A 19 -2.96 -10.57 14.79
N PRO A 20 -2.99 -11.74 14.13
CA PRO A 20 -2.40 -12.96 14.67
C PRO A 20 -0.92 -12.75 15.02
N LEU A 21 -0.54 -13.11 16.25
CA LEU A 21 0.87 -13.05 16.67
C LEU A 21 1.76 -14.04 15.89
N LYS A 22 1.17 -15.12 15.39
CA LYS A 22 1.85 -16.08 14.51
C LYS A 22 1.97 -15.49 13.11
N LYS A 23 3.17 -15.04 12.76
CA LYS A 23 3.48 -14.39 11.48
C LYS A 23 2.96 -15.16 10.25
N THR A 24 3.13 -16.48 10.21
CA THR A 24 2.67 -17.28 9.06
C THR A 24 1.15 -17.28 8.89
N VAL A 25 0.40 -17.19 9.99
CA VAL A 25 -1.06 -17.07 9.94
C VAL A 25 -1.45 -15.71 9.37
N LEU A 26 -0.79 -14.63 9.81
CA LEU A 26 -1.03 -13.29 9.27
C LEU A 26 -0.74 -13.23 7.77
N GLU A 27 0.43 -13.72 7.34
CA GLU A 27 0.88 -13.64 5.95
C GLU A 27 -0.01 -14.46 5.00
N VAL A 28 -0.27 -15.73 5.32
CA VAL A 28 -1.11 -16.59 4.46
C VAL A 28 -2.56 -16.10 4.42
N ASN A 29 -3.11 -15.63 5.54
CA ASN A 29 -4.49 -15.13 5.55
C ASN A 29 -4.61 -13.78 4.81
N SER A 30 -3.58 -12.94 4.87
CA SER A 30 -3.56 -11.68 4.11
C SER A 30 -3.55 -11.94 2.60
N GLN A 31 -2.71 -12.89 2.15
CA GLN A 31 -2.67 -13.30 0.75
C GLN A 31 -4.04 -13.81 0.29
N LYS A 32 -4.62 -14.78 1.02
CA LYS A 32 -5.95 -15.34 0.71
C LYS A 32 -7.03 -14.26 0.67
N MET A 33 -7.01 -13.31 1.59
CA MET A 33 -7.96 -12.21 1.61
C MET A 33 -7.84 -11.34 0.35
N ILE A 34 -6.61 -11.00 -0.05
CA ILE A 34 -6.38 -10.23 -1.28
C ILE A 34 -6.81 -11.03 -2.52
N ASP A 35 -6.52 -12.33 -2.57
CA ASP A 35 -6.94 -13.20 -3.67
C ASP A 35 -8.48 -13.23 -3.80
N ILE A 36 -9.20 -13.34 -2.68
CA ILE A 36 -10.67 -13.33 -2.66
C ILE A 36 -11.22 -11.96 -3.09
N ILE A 37 -10.61 -10.87 -2.64
CA ILE A 37 -11.05 -9.52 -3.04
C ILE A 37 -10.83 -9.31 -4.55
N ASN A 38 -9.68 -9.74 -5.06
CA ASN A 38 -9.30 -9.54 -6.46
C ASN A 38 -9.89 -10.59 -7.42
N SER A 39 -10.56 -11.64 -6.93
CA SER A 39 -11.18 -12.64 -7.81
C SER A 39 -12.39 -12.09 -8.56
N GLY A 40 -13.03 -11.02 -8.05
CA GLY A 40 -14.17 -10.36 -8.68
C GLY A 40 -15.33 -11.31 -9.04
N SER A 41 -16.27 -10.84 -9.86
CA SER A 41 -17.23 -11.68 -10.59
C SER A 41 -17.75 -10.92 -11.83
N ASP A 42 -18.62 -11.55 -12.62
CA ASP A 42 -19.29 -10.86 -13.75
C ASP A 42 -20.30 -9.79 -13.27
N GLU A 43 -20.74 -9.85 -12.00
CA GLU A 43 -21.76 -8.96 -11.43
C GLU A 43 -21.17 -7.70 -10.77
N TYR A 44 -19.89 -7.75 -10.41
CA TYR A 44 -19.17 -6.63 -9.79
C TYR A 44 -17.68 -6.65 -10.11
N SER A 45 -17.11 -5.47 -10.27
CA SER A 45 -15.67 -5.27 -10.34
C SER A 45 -15.14 -4.89 -8.96
N MET A 46 -14.12 -5.60 -8.50
CA MET A 46 -13.42 -5.29 -7.25
C MET A 46 -11.92 -5.46 -7.45
N GLU A 47 -11.15 -4.51 -6.92
CA GLU A 47 -9.69 -4.57 -6.93
C GLU A 47 -9.14 -3.93 -5.64
N THR A 48 -8.21 -4.62 -4.98
CA THR A 48 -7.31 -4.04 -4.00
C THR A 48 -5.87 -4.10 -4.51
N SER A 49 -5.16 -2.99 -4.39
CA SER A 49 -3.78 -2.83 -4.84
C SER A 49 -2.91 -2.23 -3.76
N ASN A 50 -1.72 -2.80 -3.58
CA ASN A 50 -0.75 -2.36 -2.57
C ASN A 50 0.56 -1.90 -3.25
N ALA A 51 1.15 -0.84 -2.71
CA ALA A 51 2.48 -0.40 -3.13
C ALA A 51 3.28 0.17 -1.96
N ILE A 52 4.60 0.02 -2.06
CA ILE A 52 5.60 0.51 -1.14
C ILE A 52 6.52 1.39 -1.96
N TRP A 53 6.51 2.69 -1.67
CA TRP A 53 7.32 3.69 -2.34
C TRP A 53 8.48 4.03 -1.42
N ILE A 54 9.70 3.74 -1.86
CA ILE A 54 10.89 3.86 -1.02
C ILE A 54 11.81 4.92 -1.61
N LYS A 55 12.48 5.71 -0.75
CA LYS A 55 13.50 6.66 -1.19
C LYS A 55 14.51 5.94 -2.07
N LYS A 56 14.85 6.52 -3.23
CA LYS A 56 15.91 6.03 -4.11
C LYS A 56 17.18 5.77 -3.28
N ASP A 57 17.88 4.70 -3.63
CA ASP A 57 19.10 4.21 -2.97
C ASP A 57 18.93 3.64 -1.55
N TYR A 58 17.71 3.64 -0.99
CA TYR A 58 17.46 2.94 0.27
C TYR A 58 17.17 1.46 0.04
N LEU A 59 18.03 0.59 0.59
CA LEU A 59 17.94 -0.85 0.39
C LEU A 59 17.07 -1.53 1.45
N LEU A 60 16.01 -2.18 1.01
CA LEU A 60 15.23 -3.10 1.83
C LEU A 60 15.87 -4.49 1.84
N THR A 61 15.69 -5.21 2.94
CA THR A 61 16.17 -6.61 3.00
C THR A 61 15.45 -7.46 1.94
N ILE A 62 16.16 -8.42 1.33
CA ILE A 62 15.60 -9.36 0.36
C ILE A 62 14.36 -10.07 0.93
N LYS A 63 14.41 -10.44 2.22
CA LYS A 63 13.28 -11.07 2.91
C LYS A 63 12.06 -10.16 3.00
N TYR A 64 12.25 -8.86 3.22
CA TYR A 64 11.14 -7.91 3.23
C TYR A 64 10.51 -7.78 1.84
N VAL A 65 11.35 -7.61 0.81
CA VAL A 65 10.91 -7.52 -0.59
C VAL A 65 10.11 -8.77 -0.99
N SER A 66 10.66 -9.95 -0.69
CA SER A 66 10.01 -11.23 -0.98
C SER A 66 8.68 -11.38 -0.25
N ASN A 67 8.61 -11.06 1.05
CA ASN A 67 7.37 -11.17 1.81
C ASN A 67 6.29 -10.17 1.35
N ALA A 68 6.68 -8.92 1.05
CA ALA A 68 5.76 -7.89 0.56
C ALA A 68 5.14 -8.29 -0.79
N GLY A 69 5.95 -8.81 -1.71
CA GLY A 69 5.47 -9.31 -2.99
C GLY A 69 4.59 -10.56 -2.85
N ALA A 70 5.05 -11.56 -2.07
CA ALA A 70 4.38 -12.86 -1.98
C ALA A 70 3.03 -12.82 -1.26
N TYR A 71 2.92 -12.06 -0.17
CA TYR A 71 1.73 -12.12 0.69
C TYR A 71 0.79 -10.92 0.56
N TYR A 72 1.27 -9.82 -0.02
CA TYR A 72 0.50 -8.58 -0.13
C TYR A 72 0.38 -8.06 -1.57
N TYR A 73 1.01 -8.75 -2.54
CA TYR A 73 1.14 -8.28 -3.92
C TYR A 73 1.62 -6.81 -4.00
N GLY A 74 2.45 -6.41 -3.03
CA GLY A 74 2.93 -5.06 -2.88
C GLY A 74 4.05 -4.77 -3.88
N ALA A 75 3.81 -3.87 -4.83
CA ALA A 75 4.88 -3.35 -5.67
C ALA A 75 5.87 -2.56 -4.80
N ILE A 76 7.18 -2.73 -5.03
CA ILE A 76 8.21 -1.93 -4.38
C ILE A 76 8.85 -1.03 -5.42
N ILE A 77 8.66 0.28 -5.26
CA ILE A 77 8.99 1.26 -6.28
C ILE A 77 9.92 2.31 -5.67
N PRO A 78 11.18 2.42 -6.14
CA PRO A 78 12.06 3.49 -5.72
C PRO A 78 11.61 4.83 -6.32
N LEU A 79 11.55 5.88 -5.50
CA LEU A 79 11.22 7.25 -5.90
C LEU A 79 12.24 8.24 -5.34
N ASP A 80 12.45 9.32 -6.08
CA ASP A 80 13.37 10.39 -5.71
C ASP A 80 12.71 11.44 -4.81
N PHE A 81 12.54 11.11 -3.53
CA PHE A 81 11.95 12.06 -2.58
C PHE A 81 12.84 13.26 -2.26
N VAL A 82 14.17 13.15 -2.47
CA VAL A 82 15.13 14.19 -2.10
C VAL A 82 15.17 15.29 -3.13
N ASP A 83 15.41 14.93 -4.38
CA ASP A 83 15.60 15.90 -5.46
C ASP A 83 14.28 16.17 -6.21
N GLU A 84 13.33 15.22 -6.21
CA GLU A 84 12.06 15.33 -6.94
C GLU A 84 10.81 14.95 -6.11
N PRO A 85 10.56 15.59 -4.95
CA PRO A 85 9.43 15.24 -4.08
C PRO A 85 8.05 15.38 -4.75
N GLU A 86 7.83 16.41 -5.56
CA GLU A 86 6.55 16.61 -6.27
C GLU A 86 6.36 15.62 -7.42
N ALA A 87 7.41 15.27 -8.18
CA ALA A 87 7.31 14.23 -9.20
C ALA A 87 7.03 12.85 -8.57
N SER A 88 7.63 12.59 -7.42
CA SER A 88 7.37 11.40 -6.61
C SER A 88 5.92 11.36 -6.10
N ARG A 89 5.40 12.48 -5.57
CA ARG A 89 3.98 12.63 -5.18
C ARG A 89 3.05 12.35 -6.36
N ASN A 90 3.31 12.94 -7.51
CA ASN A 90 2.52 12.74 -8.73
C ASN A 90 2.53 11.29 -9.20
N SER A 91 3.67 10.60 -9.09
CA SER A 91 3.76 9.17 -9.41
C SER A 91 2.84 8.31 -8.54
N ILE A 92 2.76 8.62 -7.24
CA ILE A 92 1.88 7.91 -6.31
C ILE A 92 0.41 8.20 -6.61
N ASN A 93 0.07 9.47 -6.85
CA ASN A 93 -1.30 9.88 -7.19
C ASN A 93 -1.77 9.27 -8.51
N ASN A 94 -0.95 9.30 -9.57
CA ASN A 94 -1.25 8.68 -10.86
C ASN A 94 -1.45 7.17 -10.73
N TRP A 95 -0.67 6.50 -9.88
CA TRP A 95 -0.87 5.09 -9.58
C TRP A 95 -2.22 4.85 -8.89
N ALA A 96 -2.56 5.65 -7.88
CA ALA A 96 -3.82 5.53 -7.16
C ALA A 96 -5.03 5.80 -8.09
N GLU A 97 -4.92 6.81 -8.95
CA GLU A 97 -5.94 7.15 -9.94
C GLU A 97 -6.19 5.98 -10.89
N LYS A 98 -5.12 5.41 -11.45
CA LYS A 98 -5.21 4.25 -12.33
C LYS A 98 -5.83 3.04 -11.62
N LYS A 99 -5.42 2.77 -10.37
CA LYS A 99 -5.93 1.65 -9.57
C LYS A 99 -7.38 1.81 -9.12
N THR A 100 -7.90 3.03 -9.19
CA THR A 100 -9.27 3.34 -8.77
C THR A 100 -10.15 3.82 -9.90
N ASN A 101 -9.76 3.58 -11.15
CA ASN A 101 -10.53 3.99 -12.34
C ASN A 101 -10.92 5.49 -12.31
N GLY A 102 -9.96 6.34 -11.94
CA GLY A 102 -10.14 7.79 -11.91
C GLY A 102 -10.88 8.32 -10.67
N LYS A 103 -11.18 7.48 -9.67
CA LYS A 103 -11.95 7.89 -8.49
C LYS A 103 -11.11 8.59 -7.43
N ILE A 104 -9.84 8.23 -7.29
CA ILE A 104 -8.90 8.86 -6.36
C ILE A 104 -7.78 9.52 -7.17
N THR A 105 -7.89 10.83 -7.40
CA THR A 105 -6.92 11.60 -8.21
C THR A 105 -5.87 12.32 -7.36
N ASP A 106 -6.17 12.61 -6.09
CA ASP A 106 -5.25 13.27 -5.15
C ASP A 106 -5.22 12.50 -3.82
N LEU A 107 -4.55 11.34 -3.82
CA LEU A 107 -4.37 10.52 -2.61
C LEU A 107 -3.45 11.21 -1.61
N ILE A 108 -2.39 11.85 -2.10
CA ILE A 108 -1.39 12.55 -1.31
C ILE A 108 -1.39 14.02 -1.71
N SER A 109 -1.88 14.86 -0.81
CA SER A 109 -1.93 16.31 -0.99
C SER A 109 -0.53 16.91 -1.12
N GLU A 110 -0.47 18.11 -1.71
CA GLU A 110 0.75 18.89 -1.86
C GLU A 110 1.50 19.07 -0.53
N ASN A 111 2.83 19.15 -0.60
CA ASN A 111 3.73 19.36 0.55
C ASN A 111 3.76 18.24 1.60
N VAL A 112 3.01 17.14 1.43
CA VAL A 112 3.10 15.96 2.33
C VAL A 112 4.39 15.18 2.08
N ILE A 113 4.79 15.03 0.81
CA ILE A 113 6.07 14.42 0.42
C ILE A 113 7.14 15.50 0.40
N ASN A 114 8.27 15.22 1.02
CA ASN A 114 9.41 16.13 1.12
C ASN A 114 10.74 15.34 1.14
N HIS A 115 11.86 16.07 1.18
CA HIS A 115 13.21 15.51 1.13
C HIS A 115 13.56 14.56 2.29
N ASP A 116 12.86 14.65 3.42
CA ASP A 116 13.04 13.75 4.57
C ASP A 116 12.19 12.47 4.45
N THR A 117 11.36 12.36 3.42
CA THR A 117 10.51 11.19 3.21
C THR A 117 11.36 9.96 2.89
N LEU A 118 11.20 8.94 3.73
CA LEU A 118 11.91 7.67 3.54
C LEU A 118 11.04 6.63 2.82
N LEU A 119 9.78 6.51 3.24
CA LEU A 119 8.90 5.42 2.85
C LEU A 119 7.44 5.89 2.87
N VAL A 120 6.69 5.53 1.83
CA VAL A 120 5.23 5.66 1.78
C VAL A 120 4.64 4.28 1.49
N ILE A 121 3.64 3.88 2.26
CA ILE A 121 2.89 2.63 2.03
C ILE A 121 1.48 3.03 1.62
N THR A 122 1.02 2.55 0.47
CA THR A 122 -0.31 2.85 -0.06
C THR A 122 -1.10 1.57 -0.31
N ASN A 123 -2.37 1.62 0.07
CA ASN A 123 -3.39 0.66 -0.34
C ASN A 123 -4.51 1.44 -1.05
N THR A 124 -5.02 0.90 -2.15
CA THR A 124 -6.23 1.37 -2.82
C THR A 124 -7.22 0.23 -2.95
N ILE A 125 -8.51 0.55 -2.79
CA ILE A 125 -9.60 -0.40 -2.97
C ILE A 125 -10.63 0.26 -3.89
N TYR A 126 -10.99 -0.43 -4.96
CA TYR A 126 -12.05 -0.06 -5.88
C TYR A 126 -13.14 -1.13 -5.87
N PHE A 127 -14.39 -0.67 -5.82
CA PHE A 127 -15.57 -1.52 -5.92
C PHE A 127 -16.61 -0.85 -6.80
N ASN A 128 -17.14 -1.60 -7.77
CA ASN A 128 -18.24 -1.20 -8.61
C ASN A 128 -19.15 -2.40 -8.88
N GLY A 129 -20.28 -2.45 -8.18
CA GLY A 129 -21.29 -3.48 -8.33
C GLY A 129 -22.62 -2.89 -8.80
N THR A 130 -23.40 -3.71 -9.48
CA THR A 130 -24.79 -3.38 -9.79
C THR A 130 -25.70 -3.78 -8.64
N TRP A 131 -26.67 -2.92 -8.31
CA TRP A 131 -27.73 -3.30 -7.38
C TRP A 131 -28.50 -4.50 -7.92
N GLU A 132 -28.79 -5.46 -7.04
CA GLU A 132 -29.66 -6.60 -7.34
C GLU A 132 -31.09 -6.13 -7.68
N HIS A 133 -31.58 -5.12 -6.95
CA HIS A 133 -32.85 -4.44 -7.22
C HIS A 133 -32.58 -2.96 -7.56
N LYS A 134 -32.68 -2.63 -8.85
CA LYS A 134 -32.44 -1.27 -9.36
C LYS A 134 -33.63 -0.35 -9.04
N PHE A 135 -33.31 0.93 -8.81
CA PHE A 135 -34.27 2.00 -8.53
C PHE A 135 -34.84 2.62 -9.80
#